data_AF-A0A6L7ND29-F1
#
_entry.id   AF-A0A6L7ND29-F1
#
_cell.length_a   1.000
_cell.length_b   1.000
_cell.length_c   1.000
_cell.angle_alpha   90.00
_cell.angle_beta   90.00
_cell.angle_gamma   90.00
#
_symmetry.space_group_name_H-M   'P 1'
#
loop_
_entity.id
_entity.type
_entity.pdbx_description
1 polymer ?
#
loop_
_entity_poly.entity_id
_entity_poly.type
_entity_poly.pdbx_seq_one_letter_code
_entity_poly.pdbx_strand_id
1 'polypeptide(L)'
;MIEFVVPEKPRVQGSPSEKQWRDKVQQAAQHLDKRLDGPLRLRIDYFFRRTTDLDADNMIQPIQNALKKVLYEDDSTVVDVCARKINLDERTIDLDGAPECLRSALEEQEGDFVLITVAPAHSEVAFA
;
A
#
# COMPACT_ATOMS: atom_id res chain seq x y z
N MET A 1 5.13 10.40 -7.95
CA MET A 1 5.07 9.10 -7.26
C MET A 1 5.41 9.30 -5.79
N ILE A 2 4.79 8.51 -4.92
CA ILE A 2 4.98 8.43 -3.48
C ILE A 2 5.00 6.96 -3.11
N GLU A 3 5.96 6.55 -2.29
CA GLU A 3 6.14 5.16 -1.85
C GLU A 3 6.50 5.14 -0.38
N PHE A 4 5.81 4.32 0.40
CA PHE A 4 6.05 4.21 1.84
C PHE A 4 5.58 2.86 2.38
N VAL A 5 6.18 2.44 3.49
CA VAL A 5 5.86 1.19 4.16
C VAL A 5 5.02 1.47 5.41
N VAL A 6 4.00 0.64 5.61
CA VAL A 6 3.22 0.59 6.85
C VAL A 6 3.50 -0.75 7.52
N PRO A 7 4.06 -0.76 8.75
CA PRO A 7 4.31 -1.99 9.47
C PRO A 7 2.99 -2.64 9.92
N GLU A 8 3.07 -3.94 10.18
CA GLU A 8 1.99 -4.83 10.63
C GLU A 8 1.02 -5.31 9.54
N LYS A 9 0.33 -6.41 9.88
CA LYS A 9 -0.71 -7.01 9.05
C LYS A 9 -1.86 -6.01 8.82
N PRO A 10 -2.29 -5.81 7.55
CA PRO A 10 -3.45 -5.01 7.22
C PRO A 10 -4.73 -5.50 7.91
N ARG A 11 -5.60 -4.56 8.24
CA ARG A 11 -6.89 -4.85 8.89
C ARG A 11 -8.02 -4.66 7.90
N VAL A 12 -8.87 -5.68 7.82
CA VAL A 12 -10.07 -5.67 6.97
C VAL A 12 -11.07 -4.65 7.48
N GLN A 13 -11.90 -4.17 6.55
CA GLN A 13 -13.04 -3.34 6.87
C GLN A 13 -13.98 -4.04 7.86
N GLY A 14 -14.50 -3.29 8.82
CA GLY A 14 -15.41 -3.79 9.86
C GLY A 14 -14.72 -4.55 11.00
N SER A 15 -13.39 -4.78 10.93
CA SER A 15 -12.68 -5.39 12.04
C SER A 15 -12.51 -4.41 13.23
N PRO A 16 -12.47 -4.90 14.48
CA PRO A 16 -12.33 -4.03 15.66
C PRO A 16 -11.06 -3.17 15.65
N SER A 17 -10.01 -3.62 14.95
CA SER A 17 -8.72 -2.94 14.83
C SER A 17 -8.54 -2.16 13.51
N GLU A 18 -9.57 -2.09 12.65
CA GLU A 18 -9.53 -1.34 11.39
C GLU A 18 -9.10 0.12 11.61
N LYS A 19 -9.74 0.79 12.58
CA LYS A 19 -9.44 2.20 12.87
C LYS A 19 -7.98 2.40 13.26
N GLN A 20 -7.49 1.60 14.21
CA GLN A 20 -6.12 1.72 14.71
C GLN A 20 -5.10 1.52 13.58
N TRP A 21 -5.37 0.58 12.67
CA TRP A 21 -4.48 0.34 11.54
C TRP A 21 -4.57 1.45 10.49
N ARG A 22 -5.78 1.95 10.20
CA ARG A 22 -6.00 3.10 9.32
C ARG A 22 -5.26 4.35 9.82
N ASP A 23 -5.26 4.59 11.13
CA ASP A 23 -4.54 5.71 11.75
C ASP A 23 -3.02 5.59 11.52
N LYS A 24 -2.45 4.37 11.50
CA LYS A 24 -1.04 4.13 11.15
C LYS A 24 -0.73 4.43 9.70
N VAL A 25 -1.60 4.01 8.78
CA VAL A 25 -1.46 4.32 7.35
C VAL A 25 -1.48 5.84 7.13
N GLN A 26 -2.43 6.53 7.77
CA GLN A 26 -2.55 7.98 7.71
C GLN A 26 -1.30 8.65 8.29
N GLN A 27 -0.81 8.21 9.45
CA GLN A 27 0.40 8.75 10.07
C GLN A 27 1.61 8.59 9.14
N ALA A 28 1.82 7.40 8.56
CA ALA A 28 2.92 7.17 7.63
C ALA A 28 2.84 8.10 6.40
N ALA A 29 1.64 8.28 5.85
CA ALA A 29 1.41 9.16 4.70
C ALA A 29 1.60 10.65 5.02
N GLN A 30 1.23 11.11 6.23
CA GLN A 30 1.36 12.51 6.64
C GLN A 30 2.82 12.99 6.70
N HIS A 31 3.78 12.10 6.94
CA HIS A 31 5.20 12.45 7.01
C HIS A 31 5.83 12.75 5.64
N LEU A 32 5.11 12.49 4.55
CA LEU A 32 5.63 12.62 3.18
C LEU A 32 5.49 14.05 2.62
N ASP A 33 4.75 14.92 3.31
CA ASP A 33 4.49 16.34 2.98
C ASP A 33 4.25 16.61 1.48
N LYS A 34 3.44 15.75 0.85
CA LYS A 34 3.18 15.80 -0.59
C LYS A 34 1.76 15.38 -0.91
N ARG A 35 1.06 16.25 -1.65
CA ARG A 35 -0.25 15.94 -2.25
C ARG A 35 -0.09 15.61 -3.74
N LEU A 36 -0.97 14.75 -4.22
CA LEU A 36 -1.07 14.32 -5.60
C LEU A 36 -2.45 14.72 -6.15
N ASP A 37 -2.44 15.26 -7.35
CA ASP A 37 -3.64 15.70 -8.08
C ASP A 37 -3.78 14.94 -9.41
N GLY A 38 -4.98 14.98 -9.98
CA GLY A 38 -5.32 14.28 -11.23
C GLY A 38 -5.43 12.76 -11.04
N PRO A 39 -5.77 11.99 -12.09
CA PRO A 39 -5.98 10.55 -11.98
C PRO A 39 -4.78 9.82 -11.37
N LEU A 40 -5.02 8.97 -10.37
CA LEU A 40 -3.99 8.24 -9.63
C LEU A 40 -4.13 6.73 -9.80
N ARG A 41 -2.98 6.05 -9.73
CA ARG A 41 -2.85 4.61 -9.57
C ARG A 41 -2.38 4.32 -8.14
N LEU A 42 -3.08 3.41 -7.46
CA LEU A 42 -2.72 2.89 -6.15
C LEU A 42 -2.25 1.44 -6.28
N ARG A 43 -1.04 1.15 -5.81
CA ARG A 43 -0.53 -0.21 -5.68
C ARG A 43 -0.29 -0.55 -4.21
N ILE A 44 -0.80 -1.70 -3.79
CA ILE A 44 -0.75 -2.22 -2.43
C ILE A 44 -0.08 -3.59 -2.50
N ASP A 45 1.14 -3.70 -1.99
CA ASP A 45 1.85 -4.96 -1.89
C ASP A 45 1.94 -5.35 -0.41
N TYR A 46 1.20 -6.39 -0.01
CA TYR A 46 1.23 -6.94 1.34
C TYR A 46 2.25 -8.07 1.42
N PHE A 47 3.31 -7.84 2.21
CA PHE A 47 4.37 -8.79 2.48
C PHE A 47 4.08 -9.51 3.79
N PHE A 48 4.04 -10.85 3.73
CA PHE A 48 3.70 -11.67 4.87
C PHE A 48 4.61 -12.88 4.99
N ARG A 49 4.73 -13.41 6.21
CA ARG A 49 5.38 -14.70 6.47
C ARG A 49 4.34 -15.75 6.81
N ARG A 50 4.66 -17.03 6.59
CA ARG A 50 3.80 -18.19 6.80
C ARG A 50 2.53 -18.11 5.93
N THR A 51 1.36 -18.18 6.54
CA THR A 51 0.05 -18.21 5.87
C THR A 51 -0.78 -17.00 6.28
N THR A 52 -1.54 -16.46 5.33
CA THR A 52 -2.50 -15.38 5.60
C THR A 52 -3.88 -15.75 5.05
N ASP A 53 -4.90 -15.50 5.86
CA ASP A 53 -6.33 -15.62 5.54
C ASP A 53 -6.90 -14.33 4.92
N LEU A 54 -6.06 -13.30 4.78
CA LEU A 54 -6.47 -12.00 4.29
C LEU A 54 -6.59 -12.02 2.76
N ASP A 55 -7.73 -11.58 2.24
CA ASP A 55 -7.91 -11.35 0.81
C ASP A 55 -7.35 -9.97 0.41
N ALA A 56 -6.80 -9.88 -0.81
CA ALA A 56 -6.08 -8.68 -1.24
C ALA A 56 -6.99 -7.47 -1.44
N ASP A 57 -8.21 -7.70 -1.93
CA ASP A 57 -9.26 -6.72 -2.11
C ASP A 57 -9.75 -6.12 -0.77
N ASN A 58 -9.82 -6.93 0.28
CA ASN A 58 -10.22 -6.49 1.62
C ASN A 58 -9.28 -5.43 2.25
N MET A 59 -8.09 -5.22 1.67
CA MET A 59 -7.14 -4.18 2.09
C MET A 59 -7.38 -2.82 1.42
N ILE A 60 -8.00 -2.81 0.25
CA ILE A 60 -8.05 -1.64 -0.64
C ILE A 60 -8.81 -0.49 0.02
N GLN A 61 -10.06 -0.74 0.43
CA GLN A 61 -10.93 0.31 0.94
C GLN A 61 -10.42 0.94 2.24
N PRO A 62 -9.96 0.18 3.26
CA PRO A 62 -9.33 0.75 4.44
C PRO A 62 -8.13 1.66 4.13
N ILE A 63 -7.28 1.27 3.17
CA ILE A 63 -6.12 2.09 2.75
C ILE A 63 -6.58 3.35 2.03
N GLN A 64 -7.50 3.25 1.07
CA GLN A 64 -8.02 4.43 0.36
C GLN A 64 -8.66 5.43 1.33
N ASN A 65 -9.43 4.94 2.31
CA ASN A 65 -10.01 5.77 3.36
C ASN A 65 -8.94 6.45 4.24
N ALA A 66 -7.81 5.79 4.48
CA ALA A 66 -6.69 6.36 5.24
C ALA A 66 -5.98 7.50 4.47
N LEU A 67 -5.84 7.32 3.16
CA LEU A 67 -5.09 8.21 2.28
C LEU A 67 -5.90 9.41 1.80
N LYS A 68 -7.23 9.26 1.74
CA LYS A 68 -8.17 10.34 1.41
C LYS A 68 -7.97 11.52 2.35
N LYS A 69 -7.94 12.73 1.80
CA LYS A 69 -7.61 14.01 2.45
C LYS A 69 -6.18 14.13 3.01
N VAL A 70 -5.36 13.10 2.84
CA VAL A 70 -3.94 13.10 3.22
C VAL A 70 -3.09 13.30 1.97
N LEU A 71 -3.13 12.32 1.05
CA LEU A 71 -2.34 12.36 -0.19
C LEU A 71 -3.12 12.90 -1.39
N TYR A 72 -4.44 12.80 -1.38
CA TYR A 72 -5.34 13.29 -2.43
C TYR A 72 -6.71 13.64 -1.83
N GLU A 73 -7.50 14.48 -2.50
CA GLU A 73 -8.75 15.01 -1.92
C GLU A 73 -9.82 13.94 -1.74
N ASP A 74 -10.00 13.09 -2.75
CA ASP A 74 -11.08 12.09 -2.80
C ASP A 74 -10.61 10.78 -3.45
N ASP A 75 -11.13 9.66 -2.97
CA ASP A 75 -10.82 8.30 -3.47
C ASP A 75 -11.27 8.08 -4.91
N SER A 76 -12.25 8.84 -5.42
CA SER A 76 -12.62 8.87 -6.84
C SER A 76 -11.48 9.31 -7.77
N THR A 77 -10.44 9.94 -7.23
CA THR A 77 -9.23 10.30 -7.98
C THR A 77 -8.39 9.06 -8.33
N VAL A 78 -8.53 7.96 -7.58
CA VAL A 78 -7.82 6.72 -7.83
C VAL A 78 -8.58 5.91 -8.89
N VAL A 79 -8.06 5.89 -10.12
CA VAL A 79 -8.70 5.26 -11.28
C VAL A 79 -8.18 3.85 -11.58
N ASP A 80 -7.08 3.47 -10.94
CA ASP A 80 -6.44 2.16 -11.09
C ASP A 80 -5.94 1.69 -9.73
N VAL A 81 -6.31 0.47 -9.34
CA VAL A 81 -5.89 -0.15 -8.08
C VAL A 81 -5.38 -1.55 -8.33
N CYS A 82 -4.17 -1.84 -7.85
CA CYS A 82 -3.59 -3.16 -7.84
C CYS A 82 -3.23 -3.57 -6.41
N ALA A 83 -3.83 -4.65 -5.91
CA ALA A 83 -3.49 -5.22 -4.61
C ALA A 83 -2.91 -6.63 -4.78
N ARG A 84 -1.80 -6.92 -4.10
CA ARG A 84 -1.10 -8.21 -4.18
C ARG A 84 -0.65 -8.68 -2.81
N LYS A 85 -0.54 -10.00 -2.67
CA LYS A 85 0.04 -10.67 -1.51
C LYS A 85 1.34 -11.33 -1.92
N ILE A 86 2.38 -11.12 -1.12
CA ILE A 86 3.73 -11.61 -1.38
C ILE A 86 4.18 -12.39 -0.14
N ASN A 87 4.29 -13.71 -0.30
CA ASN A 87 4.83 -14.55 0.76
C ASN A 87 6.36 -14.44 0.76
N LEU A 88 6.92 -13.91 1.83
CA LEU A 88 8.36 -13.73 2.03
C LEU A 88 9.11 -15.07 2.18
N ASP A 89 8.42 -16.13 2.61
CA ASP A 89 9.05 -17.45 2.81
C ASP A 89 9.16 -18.26 1.50
N GLU A 90 8.36 -17.92 0.48
CA GLU A 90 8.24 -18.70 -0.76
C GLU A 90 8.82 -18.01 -1.99
N ARG A 91 9.07 -16.69 -1.94
CA ARG A 91 9.55 -15.92 -3.08
C ARG A 91 10.90 -15.29 -2.83
N THR A 92 11.80 -15.45 -3.80
CA THR A 92 12.92 -14.53 -3.96
C THR A 92 12.38 -13.20 -4.47
N ILE A 93 12.54 -12.15 -3.68
CA ILE A 93 12.21 -10.79 -4.11
C ILE A 93 13.41 -10.25 -4.86
N ASP A 94 13.20 -9.90 -6.14
CA ASP A 94 14.18 -9.11 -6.86
C ASP A 94 14.17 -7.69 -6.29
N LEU A 95 15.31 -7.28 -5.75
CA LEU A 95 15.51 -5.95 -5.16
C LEU A 95 16.13 -4.98 -6.16
N ASP A 96 16.43 -5.40 -7.38
CA ASP A 96 16.92 -4.49 -8.40
C ASP A 96 15.83 -3.47 -8.76
N GLY A 97 16.20 -2.19 -8.70
CA GLY A 97 15.25 -1.08 -8.81
C GLY A 97 14.18 -0.97 -7.71
N ALA A 98 14.22 -1.79 -6.65
CA ALA A 98 13.27 -1.70 -5.55
C ALA A 98 13.41 -0.38 -4.77
N PRO A 99 12.29 0.22 -4.29
CA PRO A 99 12.34 1.43 -3.47
C PRO A 99 13.16 1.22 -2.19
N GLU A 100 13.89 2.25 -1.75
CA GLU A 100 14.71 2.19 -0.54
C GLU A 100 13.88 1.78 0.69
N CYS A 101 12.66 2.30 0.82
CA CYS A 101 11.76 1.95 1.92
C CYS A 101 11.38 0.46 1.95
N LEU A 102 11.31 -0.22 0.79
CA LEU A 102 11.11 -1.66 0.73
C LEU A 102 12.35 -2.41 1.21
N ARG A 103 13.55 -1.97 0.82
CA ARG A 103 14.82 -2.58 1.24
C ARG A 103 14.98 -2.48 2.76
N SER A 104 14.81 -1.29 3.32
CA SER A 104 14.86 -1.08 4.77
C SER A 104 13.81 -1.93 5.49
N ALA A 105 12.58 -2.02 4.97
CA ALA A 105 11.55 -2.86 5.57
C ALA A 105 11.92 -4.35 5.57
N LEU A 106 12.53 -4.87 4.50
CA LEU A 106 12.96 -6.26 4.45
C LEU A 106 14.11 -6.57 5.42
N GLU A 107 14.97 -5.59 5.72
CA GLU A 107 16.07 -5.73 6.67
C GLU A 107 15.62 -5.55 8.13
N GLU A 108 14.74 -4.58 8.39
CA GLU A 108 14.39 -4.14 9.75
C GLU A 108 13.10 -4.76 10.29
N GLN A 109 12.16 -5.18 9.43
CA GLN A 109 10.85 -5.69 9.86
C GLN A 109 10.87 -7.21 10.05
N GLU A 110 10.81 -7.63 11.31
CA GLU A 110 10.57 -9.03 11.68
C GLU A 110 9.13 -9.50 11.38
N GLY A 111 8.20 -8.55 11.25
CA GLY A 111 6.79 -8.80 11.02
C GLY A 111 6.32 -8.59 9.58
N ASP A 112 5.02 -8.84 9.39
CA ASP A 112 4.26 -8.48 8.20
C ASP A 112 4.26 -6.97 7.96
N PHE A 113 4.22 -6.53 6.70
CA PHE A 113 4.14 -5.12 6.36
C PHE A 113 3.47 -4.89 4.99
N VAL A 114 3.08 -3.65 4.73
CA VAL A 114 2.45 -3.24 3.47
C VAL A 114 3.28 -2.15 2.83
N LEU A 115 3.68 -2.34 1.57
CA LEU A 115 4.19 -1.26 0.72
C LEU A 115 3.02 -0.63 -0.02
N ILE A 116 2.90 0.68 0.10
CA ILE A 116 1.90 1.48 -0.59
C ILE A 116 2.61 2.40 -1.58
N THR A 117 2.23 2.29 -2.84
CA THR A 117 2.71 3.16 -3.92
C THR A 117 1.55 3.93 -4.52
N VAL A 118 1.66 5.26 -4.56
CA VAL A 118 0.70 6.15 -5.23
C VAL A 118 1.42 6.92 -6.33
N ALA A 119 0.95 6.80 -7.56
CA ALA A 119 1.54 7.44 -8.73
C ALA A 119 0.45 8.08 -9.60
N PRO A 120 0.77 9.09 -10.42
CA PRO A 120 -0.10 9.51 -11.50
C PRO A 120 -0.46 8.30 -12.38
N ALA A 121 -1.75 8.14 -12.69
CA ALA A 121 -2.21 7.18 -13.67
C ALA A 121 -1.86 7.73 -15.06
N HIS A 122 -0.69 7.36 -15.59
CA HIS A 122 -0.39 7.61 -16.99
C HIS A 122 -1.32 6.75 -17.84
N SER A 123 -2.05 7.39 -18.76
CA SER A 123 -2.91 6.74 -19.73
C SER A 123 -2.08 6.01 -20.77
N GLU A 124 -1.54 4.85 -20.43
CA GLU A 124 -1.11 3.86 -21.41
C GLU A 124 -2.07 2.68 -21.37
N VAL A 125 -3.07 2.76 -22.27
CA VAL A 125 -3.82 1.59 -22.70
C VAL A 125 -3.29 1.24 -24.08
N ALA A 126 -2.23 0.43 -24.13
CA ALA A 126 -1.86 -0.27 -25.35
C ALA A 126 -2.61 -1.61 -25.36
N PHE A 127 -3.74 -1.67 -26.06
CA PHE A 127 -4.30 -2.95 -26.48
C PHE A 127 -3.48 -3.41 -27.69
N ALA A 128 -2.62 -4.40 -27.47
CA ALA A 128 -2.02 -5.20 -28.55
C ALA A 128 -2.86 -6.46 -28.78
#